data_AF-E3SAB6-F1
#
_entry.id   AF-E3SAB6-F1
#
_cell.length_a   1.000
_cell.length_b   1.000
_cell.length_c   1.000
_cell.angle_alpha   90.00
_cell.angle_beta   90.00
_cell.angle_gamma   90.00
#
_symmetry.space_group_name_H-M   'P 1'
#
loop_
_entity.id
_entity.type
_entity.pdbx_description
1 polymer ?
#
loop_
_entity_poly.entity_id
_entity_poly.type
_entity_poly.pdbx_seq_one_letter_code
_entity_poly.pdbx_strand_id
1 'polypeptide(L)'
;MGTLTADCPRLDTHCPHKLATSCRLTSTPNCCACADERVHSRTYRVYIDGVGFVNRGTRWQGYCWFCKEFWTNRLAATDPPLEVSQTRIPEIPDQTEFLDRWWEFHQGYRIAKLPDGTEQRVPVIGEPLVEVSPGFLPRTLDQLRAGVQNDAMRPENRLRMRRLTSEEERPEEPHESLDDALDALIQETDEVQLQSPPAADPAAPPVAVTPHIQEDPSEPPRPMTRREAQLQRMRERFARVFGTREEQDQEDYESPLTQMYTRAQDRYRQAEQRRADGTDEAPPLDGLSARDRREIEEQLLWGYGVTPHADAAPKAATPSTPTCPIRAG
;
A
#
# COMPACT_ATOMS: atom_id res chain seq x y z
N MET A 1 16.92 8.91 9.41
CA MET A 1 17.62 8.57 10.68
C MET A 1 18.71 7.59 10.31
N GLY A 2 19.94 7.71 10.82
CA GLY A 2 21.03 6.84 10.36
C GLY A 2 21.24 5.56 11.16
N THR A 3 22.27 4.79 10.78
CA THR A 3 22.60 3.50 11.40
C THR A 3 23.24 3.66 12.79
N LEU A 4 22.41 3.56 13.83
CA LEU A 4 22.80 3.81 15.23
C LEU A 4 23.75 2.78 15.84
N THR A 5 23.95 1.64 15.20
CA THR A 5 24.84 0.57 15.68
C THR A 5 26.24 0.65 15.07
N ALA A 6 26.61 1.81 14.53
CA ALA A 6 27.90 2.07 13.90
C ALA A 6 29.11 1.80 14.83
N ASP A 7 28.95 2.06 16.12
CA ASP A 7 30.04 1.94 17.11
C ASP A 7 30.07 0.56 17.80
N CYS A 8 29.17 -0.34 17.42
CA CYS A 8 29.08 -1.66 18.05
C CYS A 8 30.03 -2.66 17.37
N PRO A 9 30.82 -3.44 18.13
CA PRO A 9 31.69 -4.45 17.53
C PRO A 9 30.87 -5.57 16.88
N ARG A 10 31.39 -6.12 15.79
CA ARG A 10 30.88 -7.35 15.18
C ARG A 10 31.11 -8.51 16.14
N LEU A 11 30.05 -9.26 16.43
CA LEU A 11 30.12 -10.50 17.19
C LEU A 11 29.80 -11.67 16.27
N ASP A 12 30.54 -12.77 16.39
CA ASP A 12 30.36 -13.96 15.55
C ASP A 12 29.03 -14.66 15.77
N THR A 13 28.43 -14.47 16.96
CA THR A 13 27.10 -14.98 17.27
C THR A 13 26.00 -14.21 16.54
N HIS A 14 26.25 -12.96 16.14
CA HIS A 14 25.25 -12.13 15.48
C HIS A 14 25.09 -12.47 14.01
N CYS A 15 23.85 -12.44 13.52
CA CYS A 15 23.62 -12.52 12.07
C CYS A 15 24.27 -11.30 11.37
N PRO A 16 24.76 -11.45 10.13
CA PRO A 16 25.53 -10.41 9.44
C PRO A 16 24.72 -9.12 9.19
N HIS A 17 23.39 -9.23 9.11
CA HIS A 17 22.48 -8.11 8.92
C HIS A 17 22.34 -7.20 10.16
N LYS A 18 22.65 -7.68 11.36
CA LYS A 18 22.21 -7.03 12.61
C LYS A 18 22.75 -5.61 12.77
N LEU A 19 24.02 -5.41 12.42
CA LEU A 19 24.68 -4.11 12.55
C LEU A 19 24.35 -3.19 11.36
N ALA A 20 24.34 -3.71 10.14
CA ALA A 20 23.95 -2.91 8.97
C ALA A 20 22.49 -2.44 9.01
N THR A 21 21.59 -3.21 9.63
CA THR A 21 20.18 -2.84 9.83
C THR A 21 19.95 -1.95 11.05
N SER A 22 20.92 -1.78 11.94
CA SER A 22 20.73 -1.18 13.28
C SER A 22 19.50 -1.71 14.02
N CYS A 23 19.34 -3.04 13.98
CA CYS A 23 18.18 -3.72 14.54
C CYS A 23 18.04 -3.48 16.05
N ARG A 24 16.85 -3.08 16.50
CA ARG A 24 16.54 -2.87 17.93
C ARG A 24 16.25 -4.13 18.72
N LEU A 25 16.12 -5.28 18.06
CA LEU A 25 15.95 -6.56 18.74
C LEU A 25 17.28 -6.96 19.41
N THR A 26 17.51 -6.52 20.64
CA THR A 26 18.74 -6.76 21.40
C THR A 26 18.73 -8.06 22.20
N SER A 27 17.55 -8.66 22.40
CA SER A 27 17.37 -9.88 23.21
C SER A 27 17.87 -11.15 22.53
N THR A 28 17.99 -11.17 21.21
CA THR A 28 18.46 -12.33 20.44
C THR A 28 19.67 -11.94 19.60
N PRO A 29 20.51 -12.89 19.16
CA PRO A 29 21.62 -12.58 18.26
C PRO A 29 21.19 -12.28 16.82
N ASN A 30 19.93 -12.50 16.48
CA ASN A 30 19.39 -12.30 15.13
C ASN A 30 18.76 -10.91 14.97
N CYS A 31 18.70 -10.41 13.73
CA CYS A 31 17.89 -9.23 13.40
C CYS A 31 16.42 -9.62 13.24
N CYS A 32 15.50 -8.64 13.15
CA CYS A 32 14.07 -8.92 12.97
C CYS A 32 13.79 -9.85 11.78
N ALA A 33 14.51 -9.69 10.66
CA ALA A 33 14.33 -10.54 9.49
C ALA A 33 14.83 -11.96 9.71
N CYS A 34 16.03 -12.13 10.27
CA CYS A 34 16.60 -13.45 10.54
C CYS A 34 15.89 -14.20 11.68
N ALA A 35 15.21 -13.49 12.57
CA ALA A 35 14.41 -14.08 13.64
C ALA A 35 12.94 -14.33 13.23
N ASP A 36 12.53 -13.91 12.04
CA ASP A 36 11.14 -14.04 11.57
C ASP A 36 10.91 -15.39 10.89
N GLU A 37 10.26 -16.29 11.60
CA GLU A 37 9.95 -17.66 11.15
C GLU A 37 8.62 -17.78 10.38
N ARG A 38 7.91 -16.67 10.12
CA ARG A 38 6.63 -16.72 9.39
C ARG A 38 6.83 -17.34 8.00
N VAL A 39 5.87 -18.13 7.52
CA VAL A 39 5.92 -18.69 6.17
C VAL A 39 5.93 -17.56 5.13
N HIS A 40 6.67 -17.74 4.03
CA HIS A 40 6.66 -16.77 2.94
C HIS A 40 5.26 -16.69 2.32
N SER A 41 4.77 -15.47 2.17
CA SER A 41 3.49 -15.14 1.53
C SER A 41 3.71 -13.96 0.60
N ARG A 42 2.91 -13.89 -0.49
CA ARG A 42 2.89 -12.77 -1.43
C ARG A 42 2.50 -11.47 -0.73
N THR A 43 1.66 -11.56 0.31
CA THR A 43 1.18 -10.42 1.10
C THR A 43 1.08 -10.80 2.58
N TYR A 44 1.33 -9.84 3.47
CA TYR A 44 1.19 -10.02 4.91
C TYR A 44 0.04 -9.19 5.46
N ARG A 45 -0.55 -9.65 6.56
CA ARG A 45 -1.61 -8.93 7.28
C ARG A 45 -1.05 -7.67 7.91
N VAL A 46 -1.69 -6.55 7.65
CA VAL A 46 -1.40 -5.24 8.27
C VAL A 46 -2.71 -4.66 8.76
N TYR A 47 -2.67 -4.09 9.95
CA TYR A 47 -3.80 -3.35 10.49
C TYR A 47 -3.75 -1.91 9.97
N ILE A 48 -4.88 -1.43 9.45
CA ILE A 48 -5.09 -0.04 9.05
C ILE A 48 -6.23 0.52 9.91
N ASP A 49 -5.96 1.61 10.62
CA ASP A 49 -6.93 2.27 11.48
C ASP A 49 -8.20 2.62 10.68
N GLY A 50 -9.37 2.19 11.18
CA GLY A 50 -10.67 2.41 10.52
C GLY A 50 -11.03 1.42 9.40
N VAL A 51 -10.10 0.57 8.95
CA VAL A 51 -10.36 -0.49 7.94
C VAL A 51 -10.26 -1.89 8.55
N GLY A 52 -9.40 -2.07 9.55
CA GLY A 52 -9.13 -3.38 10.15
C GLY A 52 -7.91 -4.06 9.52
N PHE A 53 -7.87 -5.40 9.59
CA PHE A 53 -6.76 -6.18 9.02
C PHE A 53 -6.93 -6.38 7.51
N VAL A 54 -5.93 -5.99 6.73
CA VAL A 54 -5.88 -6.19 5.28
C VAL A 54 -4.63 -6.98 4.86
N ASN A 55 -4.74 -7.80 3.82
CA ASN A 55 -3.64 -8.58 3.23
C ASN A 55 -2.91 -7.77 2.15
N ARG A 56 -2.34 -6.62 2.53
CA ARG A 56 -1.61 -5.73 1.60
C ARG A 56 -0.20 -5.35 2.09
N GLY A 57 0.24 -5.95 3.20
CA GLY A 57 1.50 -5.62 3.84
C GLY A 57 2.72 -6.30 3.24
N THR A 58 3.89 -5.70 3.49
CA THR A 58 5.19 -6.35 3.31
C THR A 58 5.53 -7.18 4.55
N ARG A 59 6.47 -8.14 4.40
CA ARG A 59 6.93 -8.98 5.52
C ARG A 59 7.49 -8.14 6.67
N TRP A 60 8.28 -7.11 6.34
CA TRP A 60 8.99 -6.25 7.29
C TRP A 60 8.15 -5.11 7.87
N GLN A 61 6.85 -4.99 7.51
CA GLN A 61 6.00 -3.91 8.01
C GLN A 61 5.91 -3.88 9.55
N GLY A 62 5.96 -5.06 10.19
CA GLY A 62 5.94 -5.22 11.64
C GLY A 62 7.32 -5.32 12.30
N TYR A 63 8.41 -5.18 11.54
CA TYR A 63 9.75 -5.16 12.12
C TYR A 63 10.00 -3.86 12.88
N CYS A 64 11.08 -3.83 13.66
CA CYS A 64 11.55 -2.56 14.23
C CYS A 64 11.81 -1.54 13.11
N TRP A 65 11.67 -0.26 13.45
CA TRP A 65 11.78 0.85 12.48
C TRP A 65 13.02 0.74 11.56
N PHE A 66 14.20 0.49 12.13
CA PHE A 66 15.44 0.43 11.34
C PHE A 66 15.48 -0.76 10.38
N CYS A 67 15.02 -1.95 10.80
CA CYS A 67 14.90 -3.09 9.90
C CYS A 67 13.86 -2.83 8.80
N LYS A 68 12.75 -2.18 9.14
CA LYS A 68 11.72 -1.81 8.15
C LYS A 68 12.29 -0.85 7.10
N GLU A 69 12.99 0.19 7.53
CA GLU A 69 13.64 1.18 6.68
C GLU A 69 14.72 0.52 5.81
N PHE A 70 15.57 -0.32 6.41
CA PHE A 70 16.59 -1.08 5.70
C PHE A 70 16.01 -1.87 4.52
N TRP A 71 15.00 -2.72 4.77
CA TRP A 71 14.43 -3.57 3.71
C TRP A 71 13.66 -2.78 2.66
N THR A 72 13.03 -1.67 3.05
CA THR A 72 12.39 -0.75 2.10
C THR A 72 13.44 -0.13 1.16
N ASN A 73 14.56 0.32 1.70
CA ASN A 73 15.64 0.94 0.93
C ASN A 73 16.37 -0.09 0.06
N ARG A 74 16.63 -1.30 0.58
CA ARG A 74 17.24 -2.39 -0.20
C ARG A 74 16.35 -2.84 -1.35
N LEU A 75 15.03 -2.91 -1.15
CA LEU A 75 14.10 -3.23 -2.23
C LEU A 75 14.08 -2.13 -3.30
N ALA A 76 14.03 -0.86 -2.89
CA ALA A 76 14.07 0.27 -3.81
C ALA A 76 15.37 0.35 -4.63
N ALA A 77 16.46 -0.24 -4.13
CA ALA A 77 17.75 -0.26 -4.80
C ALA A 77 17.94 -1.44 -5.78
N THR A 78 16.92 -2.28 -5.99
CA THR A 78 17.00 -3.43 -6.91
C THR A 78 16.88 -2.98 -8.37
N ASP A 79 17.67 -3.61 -9.25
CA ASP A 79 17.66 -3.37 -10.70
C ASP A 79 17.73 -4.73 -11.44
N PRO A 80 16.66 -5.19 -12.11
CA PRO A 80 15.34 -4.55 -12.23
C PRO A 80 14.58 -4.45 -10.89
N PRO A 81 13.58 -3.55 -10.77
CA PRO A 81 12.77 -3.43 -9.56
C PRO A 81 12.07 -4.75 -9.21
N LEU A 82 12.24 -5.22 -7.99
CA LEU A 82 11.55 -6.40 -7.48
C LEU A 82 10.17 -6.05 -6.90
N GLU A 83 9.17 -6.86 -7.24
CA GLU A 83 7.86 -6.76 -6.61
C GLU A 83 7.88 -7.36 -5.19
N VAL A 84 7.03 -6.83 -4.30
CA VAL A 84 6.92 -7.33 -2.91
C VAL A 84 6.64 -8.84 -2.86
N SER A 85 5.81 -9.35 -3.78
CA SER A 85 5.49 -10.78 -3.85
C SER A 85 6.66 -11.67 -4.25
N GLN A 86 7.71 -11.12 -4.86
CA GLN A 86 8.92 -11.84 -5.24
C GLN A 86 9.98 -11.84 -4.13
N THR A 87 9.82 -10.99 -3.10
CA THR A 87 10.79 -10.88 -2.01
C THR A 87 10.72 -12.06 -1.05
N ARG A 88 11.87 -12.58 -0.65
CA ARG A 88 11.99 -13.63 0.37
C ARG A 88 13.02 -13.18 1.39
N ILE A 89 12.61 -12.29 2.29
CA ILE A 89 13.53 -11.64 3.24
C ILE A 89 13.89 -12.61 4.37
N PRO A 90 15.18 -12.80 4.71
CA PRO A 90 16.35 -12.02 4.26
C PRO A 90 17.08 -12.50 2.98
N GLU A 91 16.70 -13.62 2.38
CA GLU A 91 17.42 -14.25 1.27
C GLU A 91 17.36 -13.50 -0.08
N ILE A 92 16.20 -12.93 -0.42
CA ILE A 92 15.93 -12.25 -1.70
C ILE A 92 15.33 -10.87 -1.40
N PRO A 93 15.99 -9.77 -1.82
CA PRO A 93 17.23 -9.72 -2.61
C PRO A 93 18.47 -10.17 -1.82
N ASP A 94 19.48 -10.73 -2.50
CA ASP A 94 20.76 -11.10 -1.87
C ASP A 94 21.50 -9.84 -1.37
N GLN A 95 21.90 -9.87 -0.10
CA GLN A 95 22.54 -8.74 0.58
C GLN A 95 24.05 -8.90 0.77
N THR A 96 24.64 -10.00 0.31
CA THR A 96 26.05 -10.34 0.57
C THR A 96 27.00 -9.21 0.16
N GLU A 97 26.93 -8.76 -1.10
CA GLU A 97 27.79 -7.68 -1.60
C GLU A 97 27.59 -6.36 -0.84
N PHE A 98 26.34 -6.02 -0.54
CA PHE A 98 26.03 -4.82 0.22
C PHE A 98 26.64 -4.87 1.62
N LEU A 99 26.50 -6.00 2.31
CA LEU A 99 27.03 -6.18 3.66
C LEU A 99 28.55 -6.11 3.66
N ASP A 100 29.22 -6.75 2.70
CA ASP A 100 30.67 -6.71 2.57
C ASP A 100 31.17 -5.27 2.40
N ARG A 101 30.56 -4.50 1.48
CA ARG A 101 30.91 -3.09 1.30
C ARG A 101 30.59 -2.23 2.50
N TRP A 102 29.45 -2.47 3.16
CA TRP A 102 29.09 -1.78 4.39
C TRP A 102 30.12 -2.04 5.49
N TRP A 103 30.63 -3.26 5.58
CA TRP A 103 31.68 -3.65 6.52
C TRP A 103 33.01 -2.94 6.25
N GLU A 104 33.37 -2.68 4.99
CA GLU A 104 34.56 -1.88 4.67
C GLU A 104 34.50 -0.49 5.30
N PHE A 105 33.33 0.15 5.29
CA PHE A 105 33.13 1.45 5.95
C PHE A 105 33.14 1.33 7.47
N HIS A 106 32.49 0.30 8.01
CA HIS A 106 32.44 0.09 9.46
C HIS A 106 33.83 -0.17 10.06
N GLN A 107 34.69 -0.94 9.39
CA GLN A 107 36.05 -1.18 9.86
C GLN A 107 37.05 -0.07 9.47
N GLY A 108 36.67 0.81 8.54
CA GLY A 108 37.49 1.93 8.06
C GLY A 108 38.58 1.55 7.05
N TYR A 109 38.58 0.33 6.53
CA TYR A 109 39.52 -0.12 5.51
C TYR A 109 38.94 -1.26 4.65
N ARG A 110 39.52 -1.47 3.47
CA ARG A 110 39.28 -2.64 2.64
C ARG A 110 40.57 -3.37 2.34
N ILE A 111 40.50 -4.67 2.07
CA ILE A 111 41.66 -5.50 1.77
C ILE A 111 41.75 -5.66 0.24
N ALA A 112 42.79 -5.11 -0.36
CA ALA A 112 43.09 -5.28 -1.78
C ALA A 112 44.20 -6.33 -1.95
N LYS A 113 43.97 -7.32 -2.80
CA LYS A 113 45.00 -8.30 -3.18
C LYS A 113 45.83 -7.73 -4.33
N LEU A 114 47.14 -7.59 -4.11
CA LEU A 114 48.07 -7.18 -5.14
C LEU A 114 48.35 -8.33 -6.13
N PRO A 115 48.88 -8.02 -7.33
CA PRO A 115 49.32 -9.02 -8.30
C PRO A 115 50.30 -10.03 -7.71
N ASP A 116 51.10 -9.61 -6.73
CA ASP A 116 52.11 -10.42 -6.05
C ASP A 116 51.52 -11.34 -4.97
N GLY A 117 50.19 -11.40 -4.84
CA GLY A 117 49.47 -12.20 -3.84
C GLY A 117 49.46 -11.61 -2.43
N THR A 118 50.13 -10.48 -2.22
CA THR A 118 50.13 -9.76 -0.94
C THR A 118 48.82 -9.02 -0.71
N GLU A 119 48.39 -8.95 0.55
CA GLU A 119 47.19 -8.20 0.94
C GLU A 119 47.58 -6.81 1.45
N GLN A 120 46.98 -5.78 0.88
CA GLN A 120 47.15 -4.39 1.32
C GLN A 120 45.85 -3.83 1.86
N ARG A 121 45.93 -3.19 3.04
CA ARG A 121 44.81 -2.46 3.63
C ARG A 121 44.75 -1.06 3.02
N VAL A 122 43.65 -0.77 2.34
CA VAL A 122 43.36 0.55 1.77
C VAL A 122 42.36 1.24 2.69
N PRO A 123 42.65 2.44 3.23
CA PRO A 123 41.72 3.15 4.10
C PRO A 123 40.45 3.52 3.34
N VAL A 124 39.31 3.35 4.00
CA VAL A 124 37.99 3.72 3.47
C VAL A 124 37.40 4.76 4.41
N ILE A 125 37.22 5.98 3.89
CA ILE A 125 36.70 7.12 4.65
C ILE A 125 35.44 7.62 3.95
N GLY A 126 34.36 7.77 4.72
CA GLY A 126 33.09 8.27 4.23
C GLY A 126 32.32 9.01 5.31
N GLU A 127 31.07 9.29 4.99
CA GLU A 127 30.08 9.84 5.91
C GLU A 127 29.95 8.98 7.19
N PRO A 128 29.74 9.60 8.37
CA PRO A 128 29.49 8.86 9.61
C PRO A 128 28.28 7.93 9.45
N LEU A 129 28.43 6.65 9.79
CA LEU A 129 27.37 5.65 9.66
C LEU A 129 26.08 6.04 10.42
N VAL A 130 26.20 6.76 11.53
CA VAL A 130 25.06 7.28 12.31
C VAL A 130 24.19 8.31 11.56
N GLU A 131 24.70 8.88 10.47
CA GLU A 131 23.99 9.80 9.57
C GLU A 131 23.43 9.08 8.33
N VAL A 132 23.96 7.91 8.01
CA VAL A 132 23.59 7.12 6.82
C VAL A 132 22.33 6.31 7.09
N SER A 133 21.29 6.52 6.30
CA SER A 133 20.02 5.78 6.43
C SER A 133 20.23 4.27 6.25
N PRO A 134 19.57 3.41 7.04
CA PRO A 134 19.70 1.95 6.92
C PRO A 134 19.43 1.47 5.50
N GLY A 135 20.26 0.57 4.98
CA GLY A 135 20.12 0.01 3.64
C GLY A 135 20.82 0.80 2.52
N PHE A 136 21.45 1.93 2.85
CA PHE A 136 22.36 2.64 1.95
C PHE A 136 23.80 2.55 2.43
N LEU A 137 24.74 2.58 1.49
CA LEU A 137 26.16 2.70 1.77
C LEU A 137 26.50 4.16 2.11
N PRO A 138 27.48 4.40 2.98
CA PRO A 138 28.01 5.75 3.20
C PRO A 138 28.50 6.38 1.89
N ARG A 139 28.44 7.71 1.83
CA ARG A 139 29.06 8.49 0.75
C ARG A 139 30.55 8.63 1.01
N THR A 140 31.36 8.59 -0.04
CA THR A 140 32.79 8.91 0.07
C THR A 140 33.00 10.41 0.30
N LEU A 141 34.17 10.81 0.78
CA LEU A 141 34.49 12.25 0.96
C LEU A 141 34.33 13.06 -0.33
N ASP A 142 34.71 12.50 -1.49
CA ASP A 142 34.57 13.19 -2.77
C ASP A 142 33.09 13.32 -3.19
N GLN A 143 32.26 12.32 -2.90
CA GLN A 143 30.81 12.39 -3.12
C GLN A 143 30.14 13.43 -2.22
N LEU A 144 30.58 13.55 -0.96
CA LEU A 144 30.11 14.58 -0.04
C LEU A 144 30.49 15.99 -0.54
N ARG A 145 31.74 16.18 -0.99
CA ARG A 145 32.21 17.45 -1.57
C ARG A 145 31.45 17.82 -2.85
N ALA A 146 31.13 16.83 -3.67
CA ALA A 146 30.34 17.00 -4.89
C ALA A 146 28.83 17.17 -4.63
N GLY A 147 28.36 17.05 -3.39
CA GLY A 147 26.95 17.20 -3.04
C GLY A 147 26.05 16.07 -3.57
N VAL A 148 26.61 14.88 -3.80
CA VAL A 148 25.86 13.71 -4.28
C VAL A 148 24.83 13.28 -3.22
N GLN A 149 23.58 13.07 -3.66
CA GLN A 149 22.51 12.59 -2.80
C GLN A 149 22.69 11.09 -2.49
N ASN A 150 22.32 10.70 -1.27
CA ASN A 150 22.36 9.30 -0.84
C ASN A 150 20.97 8.67 -0.94
N ASP A 151 20.67 8.07 -2.09
CA ASP A 151 19.39 7.43 -2.37
C ASP A 151 19.56 6.04 -3.00
N ALA A 152 18.45 5.36 -3.27
CA ALA A 152 18.43 4.03 -3.89
C ALA A 152 18.92 4.02 -5.35
N MET A 153 18.92 5.18 -6.03
CA MET A 153 19.32 5.31 -7.42
C MET A 153 20.84 5.43 -7.57
N ARG A 154 21.55 5.74 -6.48
CA ARG A 154 23.01 5.82 -6.44
C ARG A 154 23.65 4.50 -6.93
N PRO A 155 24.60 4.54 -7.89
CA PRO A 155 25.19 3.33 -8.47
C PRO A 155 25.78 2.34 -7.46
N GLU A 156 26.36 2.82 -6.35
CA GLU A 156 26.92 1.92 -5.33
C GLU A 156 25.85 1.30 -4.43
N ASN A 157 24.66 1.91 -4.34
CA ASN A 157 23.55 1.35 -3.58
C ASN A 157 22.77 0.33 -4.41
N ARG A 158 22.78 0.47 -5.74
CA ARG A 158 22.05 -0.39 -6.67
C ARG A 158 22.54 -1.84 -6.61
N LEU A 159 21.58 -2.76 -6.51
CA LEU A 159 21.80 -4.19 -6.61
C LEU A 159 21.35 -4.67 -7.98
N ARG A 160 22.31 -5.04 -8.83
CA ARG A 160 21.99 -5.70 -10.10
C ARG A 160 21.71 -7.16 -9.86
N MET A 161 20.44 -7.52 -9.97
CA MET A 161 20.04 -8.92 -9.91
C MET A 161 20.54 -9.63 -11.16
N ARG A 162 21.34 -10.68 -11.00
CA ARG A 162 21.60 -11.62 -12.08
C ARG A 162 20.26 -12.30 -12.37
N ARG A 163 19.70 -12.11 -13.59
CA ARG A 163 18.46 -12.81 -13.99
C ARG A 163 18.62 -14.28 -13.63
N LEU A 164 17.70 -14.79 -12.82
CA LEU A 164 17.66 -16.19 -12.48
C LEU A 164 17.29 -16.92 -13.78
N THR A 165 18.15 -17.84 -14.24
CA THR A 165 17.95 -18.64 -15.45
C THR A 165 16.65 -19.46 -15.44
N SER A 166 15.99 -19.58 -14.28
CA SER A 166 14.68 -20.22 -14.13
C SER A 166 13.51 -19.45 -14.79
N GLU A 167 13.70 -18.20 -15.21
CA GLU A 167 12.73 -17.51 -16.08
C GLU A 167 12.91 -17.86 -17.58
N GLU A 168 14.07 -18.41 -17.99
CA GLU A 168 14.34 -18.78 -19.39
C GLU A 168 14.00 -20.26 -19.71
N GLU A 169 13.89 -21.13 -18.70
CA GLU A 169 13.55 -22.56 -18.85
C GLU A 169 12.19 -22.92 -18.24
N ARG A 170 11.16 -22.10 -18.46
CA ARG A 170 9.79 -22.58 -18.28
C ARG A 170 9.37 -23.22 -19.61
N PRO A 171 9.32 -24.56 -19.73
CA PRO A 171 8.75 -25.15 -20.94
C PRO A 171 7.34 -24.59 -21.11
N GLU A 172 7.02 -24.13 -22.33
CA GLU A 172 5.65 -23.83 -22.74
C GLU A 172 4.85 -25.13 -22.71
N GLU A 173 4.45 -25.59 -21.51
CA GLU A 173 3.35 -26.52 -21.42
C GLU A 173 2.12 -25.78 -21.96
N PRO A 174 1.35 -26.38 -22.89
CA PRO A 174 0.18 -25.74 -23.47
C PRO A 174 -0.80 -25.46 -22.34
N HIS A 175 -0.84 -24.21 -21.92
CA HIS A 175 -1.80 -23.71 -20.97
C HIS A 175 -3.12 -23.72 -21.72
N GLU A 176 -4.09 -24.51 -21.25
CA GLU A 176 -5.49 -24.28 -21.64
C GLU A 176 -5.75 -22.80 -21.42
N SER A 177 -6.12 -22.12 -22.50
CA SER A 177 -6.40 -20.69 -22.47
C SER A 177 -7.49 -20.47 -21.42
N LEU A 178 -7.37 -19.40 -20.64
CA LEU A 178 -8.44 -18.99 -19.73
C LEU A 178 -9.77 -18.85 -20.47
N ASP A 179 -9.75 -18.55 -21.77
CA ASP A 179 -10.93 -18.50 -22.63
C ASP A 179 -11.52 -19.90 -22.89
N ASP A 180 -10.69 -20.94 -23.10
CA ASP A 180 -11.15 -22.32 -23.32
C ASP A 180 -11.79 -22.93 -22.06
N ALA A 181 -11.22 -22.61 -20.89
CA ALA A 181 -11.79 -23.00 -19.60
C ALA A 181 -13.11 -22.27 -19.29
N LEU A 182 -13.27 -21.04 -19.79
CA LEU A 182 -14.48 -20.26 -19.63
C LEU A 182 -15.61 -20.77 -20.53
N ASP A 183 -15.30 -21.13 -21.78
CA ASP A 183 -16.26 -21.68 -22.74
C ASP A 183 -16.83 -23.03 -22.27
N ALA A 184 -16.02 -23.86 -21.60
CA ALA A 184 -16.48 -25.13 -21.01
C ALA A 184 -17.49 -24.91 -19.87
N LEU A 185 -17.31 -23.89 -19.04
CA LEU A 185 -18.21 -23.53 -17.94
C LEU A 185 -19.51 -22.87 -18.44
N ILE A 186 -19.45 -22.14 -19.56
CA ILE A 186 -20.62 -21.54 -20.21
C ILE A 186 -21.50 -22.64 -20.84
N GLN A 187 -20.91 -23.68 -21.42
CA GLN A 187 -21.68 -24.82 -21.94
C GLN A 187 -22.40 -25.65 -20.87
N GLU A 188 -21.86 -25.73 -19.65
CA GLU A 188 -22.52 -26.44 -18.53
C GLU A 188 -23.72 -25.67 -17.95
N THR A 189 -23.87 -24.38 -18.24
CA THR A 189 -24.93 -23.52 -17.67
C THR A 189 -26.16 -23.35 -18.58
N ASP A 190 -26.07 -23.71 -19.86
CA ASP A 190 -27.15 -23.58 -20.85
C ASP A 190 -28.27 -24.64 -20.72
N GLU A 191 -28.11 -25.70 -19.91
CA GLU A 191 -29.10 -26.78 -19.80
C GLU A 191 -30.24 -26.54 -18.79
N VAL A 192 -30.26 -25.41 -18.06
CA VAL A 192 -31.29 -25.15 -17.05
C VAL A 192 -31.90 -23.76 -17.18
N GLN A 193 -32.88 -23.62 -18.07
CA GLN A 193 -33.85 -22.54 -18.00
C GLN A 193 -35.24 -23.02 -18.37
N LEU A 194 -36.24 -22.70 -17.54
CA LEU A 194 -37.56 -22.16 -17.93
C LEU A 194 -38.49 -22.13 -16.70
N GLN A 195 -38.85 -20.93 -16.23
CA GLN A 195 -40.25 -20.48 -16.01
C GLN A 195 -40.32 -19.11 -15.30
N SER A 196 -41.26 -18.27 -15.75
CA SER A 196 -41.69 -16.96 -15.20
C SER A 196 -43.13 -16.70 -15.69
N PRO A 197 -43.88 -15.67 -15.24
CA PRO A 197 -44.13 -15.06 -13.92
C PRO A 197 -45.68 -14.96 -13.64
N PRO A 198 -46.26 -14.12 -12.72
CA PRO A 198 -46.45 -12.65 -12.95
C PRO A 198 -46.57 -11.66 -11.73
N ALA A 199 -46.37 -10.38 -12.08
CA ALA A 199 -46.65 -9.01 -11.54
C ALA A 199 -47.49 -8.68 -10.27
N ALA A 200 -47.12 -7.58 -9.57
CA ALA A 200 -47.92 -6.34 -9.31
C ALA A 200 -47.24 -5.29 -8.37
N ASP A 201 -47.38 -4.00 -8.71
CA ASP A 201 -47.00 -2.72 -8.01
C ASP A 201 -48.12 -2.24 -7.03
N PRO A 202 -48.08 -1.05 -6.33
CA PRO A 202 -47.00 -0.16 -5.83
C PRO A 202 -47.27 0.42 -4.38
N ALA A 203 -46.38 1.30 -3.85
CA ALA A 203 -46.67 2.62 -3.22
C ALA A 203 -45.78 3.01 -2.00
N ALA A 204 -45.20 4.22 -2.03
CA ALA A 204 -44.50 4.88 -0.93
C ALA A 204 -44.98 6.35 -0.77
N PRO A 205 -44.97 6.95 0.44
CA PRO A 205 -45.24 8.39 0.63
C PRO A 205 -43.95 9.23 0.87
N PRO A 206 -44.02 10.57 0.71
CA PRO A 206 -42.85 11.45 0.63
C PRO A 206 -42.41 12.11 1.96
N VAL A 207 -41.19 12.63 1.91
CA VAL A 207 -40.35 13.24 2.94
C VAL A 207 -40.82 14.66 3.34
N ALA A 208 -40.75 14.98 4.63
CA ALA A 208 -40.99 16.31 5.19
C ALA A 208 -39.72 17.19 5.25
N VAL A 209 -39.95 18.48 5.01
CA VAL A 209 -38.99 19.59 4.90
C VAL A 209 -38.51 20.06 6.28
N THR A 210 -37.20 20.30 6.44
CA THR A 210 -36.63 21.05 7.58
C THR A 210 -36.60 22.55 7.30
N PRO A 211 -36.95 23.44 8.26
CA PRO A 211 -36.89 24.88 8.06
C PRO A 211 -35.48 25.43 8.32
N HIS A 212 -35.08 26.38 7.47
CA HIS A 212 -33.90 27.22 7.63
C HIS A 212 -34.20 28.31 8.67
N ILE A 213 -33.48 28.33 9.79
CA ILE A 213 -33.51 29.46 10.74
C ILE A 213 -32.55 30.54 10.20
N GLN A 214 -33.10 31.74 9.95
CA GLN A 214 -32.34 32.96 9.69
C GLN A 214 -31.99 33.60 11.04
N GLU A 215 -30.70 33.81 11.32
CA GLU A 215 -30.25 34.65 12.42
C GLU A 215 -29.94 36.06 11.91
N ASP A 216 -30.56 37.05 12.54
CA ASP A 216 -30.33 38.49 12.36
C ASP A 216 -28.96 38.92 12.93
N PRO A 217 -28.18 39.77 12.24
CA PRO A 217 -26.87 40.20 12.75
C PRO A 217 -27.03 41.45 13.64
N SER A 218 -26.84 41.30 14.94
CA SER A 218 -26.75 42.42 15.88
C SER A 218 -25.37 42.53 16.52
N GLU A 219 -24.78 43.72 16.36
CA GLU A 219 -23.57 44.30 16.98
C GLU A 219 -22.16 43.99 16.41
N PRO A 220 -21.30 45.03 16.24
CA PRO A 220 -19.93 44.86 15.76
C PRO A 220 -19.03 44.27 16.86
N PRO A 221 -18.23 43.23 16.57
CA PRO A 221 -17.40 42.59 17.58
C PRO A 221 -16.24 43.48 18.00
N ARG A 222 -15.99 43.53 19.32
CA ARG A 222 -14.78 44.13 19.90
C ARG A 222 -13.52 43.50 19.26
N PRO A 223 -12.41 44.25 19.10
CA PRO A 223 -11.19 43.71 18.53
C PRO A 223 -10.64 42.60 19.45
N MET A 224 -10.81 41.35 19.03
CA MET A 224 -10.31 40.18 19.76
C MET A 224 -8.82 39.97 19.51
N THR A 225 -8.10 39.52 20.53
CA THR A 225 -6.72 39.08 20.34
C THR A 225 -6.67 37.80 19.48
N ARG A 226 -5.55 37.57 18.78
CA ARG A 226 -5.37 36.41 17.88
C ARG A 226 -5.66 35.06 18.56
N ARG A 227 -5.37 34.95 19.87
CA ARG A 227 -5.59 33.76 20.69
C ARG A 227 -7.07 33.55 21.02
N GLU A 228 -7.80 34.61 21.30
CA GLU A 228 -9.24 34.57 21.58
C GLU A 228 -10.02 34.17 20.33
N ALA A 229 -9.67 34.76 19.17
CA ALA A 229 -10.28 34.40 17.89
C ALA A 229 -10.04 32.93 17.51
N GLN A 230 -8.89 32.36 17.89
CA GLN A 230 -8.60 30.94 17.65
C GLN A 230 -9.43 30.03 18.57
N LEU A 231 -9.54 30.36 19.86
CA LEU A 231 -10.34 29.60 20.82
C LEU A 231 -11.84 29.66 20.49
N GLN A 232 -12.33 30.80 20.04
CA GLN A 232 -13.73 30.94 19.62
C GLN A 232 -14.03 30.08 18.39
N ARG A 233 -13.19 30.13 17.34
CA ARG A 233 -13.34 29.26 16.18
C ARG A 233 -13.29 27.77 16.53
N MET A 234 -12.45 27.39 17.49
CA MET A 234 -12.41 26.01 17.99
C MET A 234 -13.71 25.61 18.69
N ARG A 235 -14.28 26.50 19.52
CA ARG A 235 -15.55 26.26 20.23
C ARG A 235 -16.73 26.17 19.26
N GLU A 236 -16.82 27.09 18.30
CA GLU A 236 -17.88 27.07 17.27
C GLU A 236 -17.79 25.81 16.41
N ARG A 237 -16.58 25.40 16.02
CA ARG A 237 -16.36 24.16 15.27
C ARG A 237 -16.72 22.93 16.10
N PHE A 238 -16.41 22.93 17.40
CA PHE A 238 -16.76 21.84 18.30
C PHE A 238 -18.28 21.74 18.48
N ALA A 239 -18.95 22.86 18.72
CA ALA A 239 -20.41 22.93 18.87
C ALA A 239 -21.15 22.48 17.60
N ARG A 240 -20.65 22.86 16.42
CA ARG A 240 -21.25 22.42 15.14
C ARG A 240 -21.13 20.90 14.92
N VAL A 241 -20.11 20.25 15.47
CA VAL A 241 -19.88 18.81 15.26
C VAL A 241 -20.51 17.98 16.36
N PHE A 242 -20.33 18.35 17.63
CA PHE A 242 -20.71 17.56 18.80
C PHE A 242 -21.89 18.16 19.57
N GLY A 243 -22.56 19.17 19.03
CA GLY A 243 -23.58 19.91 19.75
C GLY A 243 -23.02 20.79 20.86
N THR A 244 -23.91 21.55 21.48
CA THR A 244 -23.61 22.34 22.67
C THR A 244 -23.50 21.45 23.91
N ARG A 245 -22.94 22.00 24.99
CA ARG A 245 -22.83 21.27 26.26
C ARG A 245 -24.19 20.84 26.81
N GLU A 246 -25.21 21.67 26.63
CA GLU A 246 -26.58 21.39 27.08
C GLU A 246 -27.24 20.28 26.26
N GLU A 247 -26.92 20.17 24.96
CA GLU A 247 -27.36 19.05 24.11
C GLU A 247 -26.65 17.75 24.48
N GLN A 248 -25.38 17.79 24.89
CA GLN A 248 -24.62 16.61 25.30
C GLN A 248 -25.11 15.98 26.62
N ASP A 249 -25.67 16.79 27.51
CA ASP A 249 -26.18 16.35 28.81
C ASP A 249 -27.59 15.72 28.70
N GLN A 250 -28.20 15.70 27.49
CA GLN A 250 -29.48 15.03 27.25
C GLN A 250 -29.32 13.50 27.22
N GLU A 251 -30.30 12.77 27.78
CA GLU A 251 -30.25 11.30 27.90
C GLU A 251 -30.31 10.58 26.54
N ASP A 252 -30.84 11.24 25.51
CA ASP A 252 -30.95 10.76 24.14
C ASP A 252 -29.83 11.27 23.22
N TYR A 253 -28.80 11.95 23.77
CA TYR A 253 -27.67 12.42 22.98
C TYR A 253 -26.82 11.26 22.46
N GLU A 254 -26.89 11.04 21.15
CA GLU A 254 -25.96 10.16 20.46
C GLU A 254 -24.84 10.97 19.82
N SER A 255 -23.61 10.72 20.25
CA SER A 255 -22.47 11.39 19.64
C SER A 255 -22.35 11.03 18.16
N PRO A 256 -21.91 11.97 17.29
CA PRO A 256 -21.63 11.66 15.88
C PRO A 256 -20.61 10.53 15.71
N LEU A 257 -19.70 10.36 16.68
CA LEU A 257 -18.74 9.26 16.70
C LEU A 257 -19.43 7.91 16.99
N THR A 258 -20.39 7.90 17.92
CA THR A 258 -21.23 6.73 18.18
C THR A 258 -22.00 6.35 16.92
N GLN A 259 -22.66 7.30 16.27
CA GLN A 259 -23.36 7.05 15.00
C GLN A 259 -22.42 6.60 13.87
N MET A 260 -21.18 7.10 13.82
CA MET A 260 -20.18 6.63 12.87
C MET A 260 -19.80 5.17 13.14
N TYR A 261 -19.56 4.81 14.40
CA TYR A 261 -19.17 3.45 14.79
C TYR A 261 -20.31 2.46 14.60
N THR A 262 -21.55 2.81 14.96
CA THR A 262 -22.74 2.00 14.72
C THR A 262 -22.91 1.72 13.23
N ARG A 263 -22.82 2.75 12.38
CA ARG A 263 -22.87 2.57 10.92
C ARG A 263 -21.76 1.68 10.39
N ALA A 264 -20.54 1.82 10.90
CA ALA A 264 -19.42 0.96 10.50
C ALA A 264 -19.64 -0.50 10.93
N GLN A 265 -20.20 -0.71 12.13
CA GLN A 265 -20.47 -2.04 12.68
C GLN A 265 -21.62 -2.74 11.95
N ASP A 266 -22.65 -2.01 11.55
CA ASP A 266 -23.74 -2.55 10.73
C ASP A 266 -23.26 -2.93 9.32
N ARG A 267 -22.42 -2.09 8.71
CA ARG A 267 -21.74 -2.42 7.44
C ARG A 267 -20.89 -3.68 7.55
N TYR A 268 -20.13 -3.81 8.64
CA TYR A 268 -19.32 -5.00 8.90
C TYR A 268 -20.19 -6.27 9.01
N ARG A 269 -21.29 -6.23 9.77
CA ARG A 269 -22.21 -7.37 9.91
C ARG A 269 -22.85 -7.76 8.58
N GLN A 270 -23.27 -6.78 7.78
CA GLN A 270 -23.82 -7.04 6.45
C GLN A 270 -22.81 -7.72 5.52
N ALA A 271 -21.54 -7.29 5.57
CA ALA A 271 -20.48 -7.92 4.79
C ALA A 271 -20.15 -9.35 5.26
N GLU A 272 -20.16 -9.60 6.57
CA GLU A 272 -19.99 -10.97 7.12
C GLU A 272 -21.17 -11.88 6.73
N GLN A 273 -22.41 -11.37 6.73
CA GLN A 273 -23.59 -12.12 6.29
C GLN A 273 -23.49 -12.53 4.81
N ARG A 274 -23.09 -11.61 3.91
CA ARG A 274 -22.90 -11.93 2.48
C ARG A 274 -21.84 -13.01 2.26
N ARG A 275 -20.75 -12.99 3.04
CA ARG A 275 -19.71 -14.04 3.00
C ARG A 275 -20.21 -15.38 3.55
N ALA A 276 -21.10 -15.37 4.54
CA ALA A 276 -21.72 -16.59 5.07
C ALA A 276 -22.74 -17.18 4.08
N ASP A 277 -23.47 -16.33 3.36
CA ASP A 277 -24.50 -16.73 2.39
C ASP A 277 -23.93 -17.08 1.01
N GLY A 278 -22.61 -16.93 0.79
CA GLY A 278 -21.92 -17.31 -0.44
C GLY A 278 -22.29 -16.48 -1.68
N THR A 279 -22.90 -15.30 -1.48
CA THR A 279 -23.29 -14.38 -2.55
C THR A 279 -22.16 -13.39 -2.83
N ASP A 280 -21.29 -13.72 -3.78
CA ASP A 280 -20.22 -12.84 -4.29
C ASP A 280 -20.69 -11.92 -5.44
N GLU A 281 -21.95 -11.99 -5.88
CA GLU A 281 -22.47 -11.15 -6.96
C GLU A 281 -22.90 -9.76 -6.48
N ALA A 282 -22.45 -8.73 -7.20
CA ALA A 282 -22.89 -7.36 -7.00
C ALA A 282 -24.35 -7.17 -7.41
N PRO A 283 -25.16 -6.38 -6.67
CA PRO A 283 -26.51 -6.02 -7.11
C PRO A 283 -26.45 -5.31 -8.48
N PRO A 284 -27.35 -5.63 -9.43
CA PRO A 284 -27.38 -4.96 -10.73
C PRO A 284 -27.62 -3.46 -10.53
N LEU A 285 -26.74 -2.64 -11.13
CA LEU A 285 -26.75 -1.18 -10.98
C LEU A 285 -27.66 -0.47 -12.00
N ASP A 286 -28.30 -1.23 -12.88
CA ASP A 286 -29.15 -0.68 -13.94
C ASP A 286 -30.50 -0.22 -13.40
N GLY A 287 -30.87 1.03 -13.74
CA GLY A 287 -32.14 1.65 -13.35
C GLY A 287 -32.16 2.36 -11.99
N LEU A 288 -31.05 2.34 -11.24
CA LEU A 288 -30.96 2.97 -9.91
C LEU A 288 -30.67 4.48 -9.99
N SER A 289 -31.14 5.23 -8.99
CA SER A 289 -30.85 6.67 -8.90
C SER A 289 -29.36 6.91 -8.62
N ALA A 290 -28.82 8.07 -9.03
CA ALA A 290 -27.40 8.41 -8.86
C ALA A 290 -26.94 8.49 -7.38
N ARG A 291 -27.89 8.47 -6.44
CA ARG A 291 -27.63 8.40 -5.00
C ARG A 291 -27.49 6.94 -4.56
N ASP A 292 -28.44 6.10 -4.96
CA ASP A 292 -28.46 4.67 -4.63
C ASP A 292 -27.26 3.96 -5.27
N ARG A 293 -26.88 4.36 -6.49
CA ARG A 293 -25.69 3.84 -7.17
C ARG A 293 -24.40 4.16 -6.41
N ARG A 294 -24.27 5.36 -5.86
CA ARG A 294 -23.12 5.74 -5.02
C ARG A 294 -23.09 4.99 -3.70
N GLU A 295 -24.24 4.76 -3.11
CA GLU A 295 -24.37 4.03 -1.84
C GLU A 295 -24.03 2.53 -2.01
N ILE A 296 -24.40 1.93 -3.14
CA ILE A 296 -24.03 0.56 -3.50
C ILE A 296 -22.56 0.46 -3.93
N GLU A 297 -22.06 1.42 -4.72
CA GLU A 297 -20.63 1.50 -5.08
C GLU A 297 -19.75 1.64 -3.82
N GLU A 298 -20.14 2.47 -2.84
CA GLU A 298 -19.47 2.54 -1.55
C GLU A 298 -19.54 1.19 -0.81
N GLN A 299 -20.71 0.55 -0.75
CA GLN A 299 -20.84 -0.77 -0.11
C GLN A 299 -19.96 -1.85 -0.77
N LEU A 300 -19.81 -1.84 -2.09
CA LEU A 300 -18.93 -2.74 -2.86
C LEU A 300 -17.45 -2.42 -2.67
N LEU A 301 -17.08 -1.14 -2.52
CA LEU A 301 -15.71 -0.70 -2.23
C LEU A 301 -15.19 -1.24 -0.89
N TRP A 302 -16.10 -1.53 0.05
CA TRP A 302 -15.77 -2.06 1.38
C TRP A 302 -15.96 -3.59 1.50
N GLY A 303 -16.61 -4.24 0.53
CA GLY A 303 -16.73 -5.69 0.42
C GLY A 303 -16.19 -6.15 -0.92
N TYR A 304 -14.88 -6.34 -1.06
CA TYR A 304 -14.33 -6.75 -2.35
C TYR A 304 -14.47 -8.25 -2.61
N GLY A 305 -15.08 -8.53 -3.76
CA GLY A 305 -15.10 -9.76 -4.51
C GLY A 305 -15.86 -9.59 -5.83
N VAL A 306 -15.60 -8.55 -6.64
CA VAL A 306 -16.28 -8.38 -7.95
C VAL A 306 -15.25 -8.17 -9.06
N THR A 307 -15.27 -9.07 -10.03
CA THR A 307 -14.64 -8.95 -11.34
C THR A 307 -15.48 -8.01 -12.22
N PRO A 308 -14.87 -7.04 -12.94
CA PRO A 308 -15.64 -6.14 -13.80
C PRO A 308 -16.08 -6.84 -15.09
N HIS A 309 -17.39 -6.90 -15.34
CA HIS A 309 -17.94 -7.23 -16.65
C HIS A 309 -17.72 -6.02 -17.58
N ALA A 310 -16.98 -6.23 -18.67
CA ALA A 310 -16.78 -5.25 -19.71
C ALA A 310 -17.93 -5.34 -20.70
N ASP A 311 -18.87 -4.39 -20.67
CA ASP A 311 -19.75 -4.11 -21.80
C ASP A 311 -20.32 -2.69 -21.76
N ALA A 312 -19.78 -1.82 -22.62
CA ALA A 312 -20.51 -0.74 -23.32
C ALA A 312 -19.50 0.11 -24.11
N ALA A 313 -19.06 -0.37 -25.27
CA ALA A 313 -18.36 0.45 -26.26
C ALA A 313 -19.38 1.35 -27.03
N PRO A 314 -19.09 2.64 -27.25
CA PRO A 314 -19.93 3.50 -28.07
C PRO A 314 -19.83 3.13 -29.56
N LYS A 315 -20.97 3.01 -30.24
CA LYS A 315 -21.09 2.78 -31.69
C LYS A 315 -20.33 3.84 -32.48
N ALA A 316 -19.23 3.45 -33.12
CA ALA A 316 -18.51 4.26 -34.08
C ALA A 316 -19.23 4.29 -35.44
N ALA A 317 -19.30 5.48 -36.03
CA ALA A 317 -19.87 5.75 -37.35
C ALA A 317 -19.03 5.12 -38.48
N THR A 318 -19.75 4.65 -39.51
CA THR A 318 -19.21 4.04 -40.73
C THR A 318 -18.49 5.07 -41.63
N PRO A 319 -17.29 4.76 -42.16
CA PRO A 319 -16.69 5.58 -43.21
C PRO A 319 -17.14 5.11 -44.60
N SER A 320 -17.69 6.04 -45.37
CA SER A 320 -17.99 5.94 -46.80
C SER A 320 -16.73 5.81 -47.64
N THR A 321 -16.76 4.87 -48.59
CA THR A 321 -15.73 4.57 -49.58
C THR A 321 -15.49 5.73 -50.55
N PRO A 322 -14.24 6.14 -50.83
CA PRO A 322 -13.96 7.04 -51.95
C PRO A 322 -13.61 6.24 -53.22
N THR A 323 -14.41 6.43 -54.25
CA THR A 323 -14.17 5.99 -55.62
C THR A 323 -13.14 6.90 -56.28
N CYS A 324 -12.07 6.33 -56.85
CA CYS A 324 -11.05 7.07 -57.60
C CYS A 324 -11.29 6.86 -59.11
N PRO A 325 -11.53 7.91 -59.92
CA PRO A 325 -11.54 7.78 -61.37
C PRO A 325 -10.14 8.04 -61.94
N ILE A 326 -9.62 7.02 -62.62
CA ILE A 326 -8.48 7.09 -63.53
C ILE A 326 -8.90 7.90 -64.76
N ARG A 327 -8.09 8.88 -65.18
CA ARG A 327 -8.21 9.54 -66.48
C ARG A 327 -6.85 9.61 -67.17
N ALA A 328 -6.72 8.92 -68.30
CA ALA A 328 -5.84 9.30 -69.41
C ALA A 328 -6.32 8.59 -70.69
N GLY A 329 -6.65 9.38 -71.71
CA GLY A 329 -7.16 8.93 -73.02
C GLY A 329 -8.36 9.72 -73.45
#